data_AF-A0AAD6GB03-F1
#
_entry.id   AF-A0AAD6GB03-F1
#
_cell.length_a   1.000
_cell.length_b   1.000
_cell.length_c   1.000
_cell.angle_alpha   90.00
_cell.angle_beta   90.00
_cell.angle_gamma   90.00
#
_symmetry.space_group_name_H-M   'P 1'
#
loop_
_entity.id
_entity.type
_entity.pdbx_description
1 polymer ?
#
loop_
_entity_poly.entity_id
_entity_poly.type
_entity_poly.pdbx_seq_one_letter_code
_entity_poly.pdbx_strand_id
1 'polypeptide(L)'
;MDHEVLLLKPDDEPIKFLYYNPTTKEETPTSLESVRDENSPHTFVFQDPSTLQHVFINEHGLIEDTKKLRICIIYPLSDVNLTPGEKNGDSGPNIAELMAEWRDAFKAMPTNHWIKHIVFDMICGQKIVIKHLVGVLRQEKSVLKEKAGGSLLCTIQGYNDDDAMWV
;
A
#
# COMPACT_ATOMS: atom_id res chain seq x y z
N MET A 1 -16.39 -10.09 -7.47
CA MET A 1 -15.62 -8.88 -7.81
C MET A 1 -15.06 -8.38 -6.51
N ASP A 2 -13.73 -8.23 -6.40
CA ASP A 2 -13.13 -7.63 -5.21
C ASP A 2 -13.55 -6.16 -5.14
N HIS A 3 -13.90 -5.71 -3.94
CA HIS A 3 -14.37 -4.35 -3.71
C HIS A 3 -13.27 -3.54 -3.02
N GLU A 4 -12.95 -2.33 -3.50
CA GLU A 4 -11.82 -1.57 -2.97
C GLU A 4 -12.26 -0.56 -1.91
N VAL A 5 -11.60 -0.59 -0.76
CA VAL A 5 -11.80 0.37 0.34
C VAL A 5 -10.52 1.19 0.46
N LEU A 6 -10.58 2.47 0.14
CA LEU A 6 -9.47 3.39 0.30
C LEU A 6 -9.58 4.06 1.68
N LEU A 7 -8.49 4.01 2.45
CA LEU A 7 -8.42 4.67 3.75
C LEU A 7 -7.79 6.04 3.57
N LEU A 8 -8.52 7.10 3.95
CA LEU A 8 -8.04 8.48 3.83
C LEU A 8 -7.51 9.06 5.13
N LYS A 9 -6.76 10.15 4.93
CA LYS A 9 -5.72 10.76 5.78
C LYS A 9 -6.02 10.89 7.28
N PRO A 10 -4.98 10.82 8.12
CA PRO A 10 -5.04 11.18 9.54
C PRO A 10 -5.23 12.69 9.80
N ASP A 11 -5.09 13.56 8.79
CA ASP A 11 -5.18 15.03 8.96
C ASP A 11 -6.60 15.53 9.30
N ASP A 12 -7.63 14.74 9.01
CA ASP A 12 -9.00 14.98 9.43
C ASP A 12 -9.36 13.95 10.52
N GLU A 13 -9.29 14.30 11.81
CA GLU A 13 -9.93 13.45 12.82
C GLU A 13 -11.46 13.59 12.73
N PRO A 14 -12.23 12.48 12.58
CA PRO A 14 -11.82 11.07 12.50
C PRO A 14 -11.49 10.56 11.07
N ILE A 15 -10.64 9.52 10.98
CA ILE A 15 -10.30 8.80 9.72
C ILE A 15 -11.55 8.58 8.88
N LYS A 16 -11.53 9.08 7.65
CA LYS A 16 -12.61 8.86 6.68
C LYS A 16 -12.34 7.59 5.88
N PHE A 17 -13.24 6.64 6.01
CA PHE A 17 -13.27 5.44 5.17
C PHE A 17 -13.99 5.78 3.87
N LEU A 18 -13.32 5.57 2.74
CA LEU A 18 -13.94 5.72 1.44
C LEU A 18 -14.03 4.37 0.75
N TYR A 19 -15.19 4.07 0.22
CA TYR A 19 -15.35 3.04 -0.78
C TYR A 19 -14.99 3.62 -2.14
N TYR A 20 -14.06 2.99 -2.85
CA TYR A 20 -13.71 3.35 -4.21
C TYR A 20 -14.25 2.29 -5.16
N ASN A 21 -15.13 2.69 -6.07
CA ASN A 21 -15.60 1.83 -7.15
C ASN A 21 -14.65 1.97 -8.35
N PRO A 22 -13.82 0.97 -8.68
CA PRO A 22 -12.88 1.08 -9.80
C PRO A 22 -13.56 1.17 -11.16
N THR A 23 -14.83 0.74 -11.27
CA THR A 23 -15.62 0.79 -12.51
C THR A 23 -16.19 2.18 -12.75
N THR A 24 -16.76 2.81 -11.71
CA THR A 24 -17.38 4.15 -11.83
C THR A 24 -16.42 5.29 -11.48
N LYS A 25 -15.26 4.98 -10.89
CA LYS A 25 -14.29 5.93 -10.30
C LYS A 25 -14.92 6.82 -9.22
N GLU A 26 -16.00 6.36 -8.59
CA GLU A 26 -16.69 7.10 -7.55
C GLU A 26 -16.13 6.73 -6.17
N GLU A 27 -16.05 7.75 -5.33
CA GLU A 27 -15.71 7.62 -3.92
C GLU A 27 -16.95 7.91 -3.08
N THR A 28 -17.27 7.00 -2.17
CA THR A 28 -18.41 7.18 -1.25
C THR A 28 -17.96 6.94 0.19
N PRO A 29 -18.37 7.79 1.15
CA PRO A 29 -18.11 7.53 2.56
C PRO A 29 -18.69 6.18 2.97
N THR A 30 -17.89 5.37 3.67
CA THR A 30 -18.32 4.08 4.21
C THR A 30 -18.02 4.00 5.71
N SER A 31 -18.60 3.02 6.39
CA SER A 31 -18.35 2.78 7.81
C SER A 31 -17.37 1.62 7.99
N LEU A 32 -16.59 1.65 9.06
CA LEU A 32 -15.70 0.55 9.41
C LEU A 32 -16.48 -0.76 9.65
N GLU A 33 -17.65 -0.66 10.29
CA GLU A 33 -18.51 -1.80 10.63
C GLU A 33 -18.96 -2.60 9.39
N SER A 34 -19.26 -1.91 8.28
CA SER A 34 -19.61 -2.56 7.02
C SER A 34 -18.47 -3.33 6.34
N VAL A 35 -17.21 -3.08 6.73
CA VAL A 35 -16.03 -3.66 6.08
C VAL A 35 -15.42 -4.81 6.88
N ARG A 36 -15.70 -4.90 8.19
CA ARG A 36 -15.15 -5.91 9.13
C ARG A 36 -15.76 -7.31 8.99
N ASP A 37 -16.68 -7.55 8.07
CA ASP A 37 -17.24 -8.89 7.83
C ASP A 37 -16.12 -9.87 7.42
N GLU A 38 -16.04 -11.04 8.05
CA GLU A 38 -15.03 -12.07 7.76
C GLU A 38 -15.13 -12.64 6.34
N ASN A 39 -16.31 -12.52 5.70
CA ASN A 39 -16.57 -12.92 4.31
C ASN A 39 -16.47 -11.75 3.34
N SER A 40 -16.06 -10.58 3.84
CA SER A 40 -15.93 -9.35 3.07
C SER A 40 -15.00 -9.55 1.87
N PRO A 41 -15.46 -9.26 0.64
CA PRO A 41 -14.61 -9.22 -0.55
C PRO A 41 -13.75 -7.94 -0.62
N HIS A 42 -13.68 -7.17 0.48
CA HIS A 42 -13.02 -5.87 0.48
C HIS A 42 -11.50 -5.98 0.53
N THR A 43 -10.82 -5.18 -0.29
CA THR A 43 -9.38 -4.96 -0.24
C THR A 43 -9.13 -3.55 0.27
N PHE A 44 -8.37 -3.42 1.35
CA PHE A 44 -7.95 -2.11 1.83
C PHE A 44 -6.79 -1.58 0.99
N VAL A 45 -6.95 -0.38 0.45
CA VAL A 45 -5.99 0.28 -0.42
C VAL A 45 -5.35 1.43 0.36
N PHE A 46 -4.03 1.47 0.35
CA PHE A 46 -3.23 2.53 0.97
C PHE A 46 -2.34 3.18 -0.07
N GLN A 47 -2.49 4.48 -0.22
CA GLN A 47 -1.69 5.32 -1.12
C GLN A 47 -0.67 6.17 -0.37
N ASP A 48 -0.80 6.29 0.95
CA ASP A 48 -0.02 7.18 1.80
C ASP A 48 0.65 6.39 2.94
N PRO A 49 1.99 6.52 3.15
CA PRO A 49 2.71 5.79 4.19
C PRO A 49 2.24 6.15 5.60
N SER A 50 2.01 7.44 5.86
CA SER A 50 1.62 7.94 7.18
C SER A 50 0.24 7.40 7.60
N THR A 51 -0.70 7.33 6.65
CA THR A 51 -2.02 6.74 6.84
C THR A 51 -1.91 5.25 7.19
N LEU A 52 -1.09 4.49 6.46
CA LEU A 52 -0.86 3.07 6.77
C LEU A 52 -0.24 2.90 8.16
N GLN A 53 0.76 3.72 8.49
CA GLN A 53 1.43 3.70 9.79
C GLN A 53 0.44 3.99 10.93
N HIS A 54 -0.38 5.03 10.78
CA HIS A 54 -1.39 5.39 11.77
C HIS A 54 -2.38 4.24 12.00
N VAL A 55 -2.86 3.61 10.92
CA VAL A 55 -3.78 2.45 11.03
C VAL A 55 -3.10 1.28 11.77
N PHE A 56 -1.83 1.00 11.49
CA PHE A 56 -1.13 -0.06 12.20
C PHE A 56 -0.92 0.22 13.70
N ILE A 57 -0.80 1.49 14.09
CA ILE A 57 -0.57 1.90 15.49
C ILE A 57 -1.89 2.04 16.27
N ASN A 58 -2.91 2.63 15.67
CA ASN A 58 -4.10 3.08 16.39
C ASN A 58 -5.33 2.20 16.13
N GLU A 59 -5.37 1.48 15.00
CA GLU A 59 -6.56 0.75 14.53
C GLU A 59 -6.33 -0.76 14.50
N HIS A 60 -5.76 -1.32 15.58
CA HIS A 60 -5.42 -2.75 15.65
C HIS A 60 -6.59 -3.69 15.30
N GLY A 61 -7.81 -3.36 15.73
CA GLY A 61 -8.99 -4.15 15.43
C GLY A 61 -9.32 -4.23 13.94
N LEU A 62 -8.98 -3.21 13.15
CA LEU A 62 -9.13 -3.23 11.70
C LEU A 62 -8.16 -4.23 11.06
N ILE A 63 -6.93 -4.30 11.56
CA ILE A 63 -5.88 -5.16 11.03
C ILE A 63 -6.14 -6.65 11.32
N GLU A 64 -6.76 -6.98 12.45
CA GLU A 64 -7.14 -8.36 12.80
C GLU A 64 -8.17 -8.94 11.82
N ASP A 65 -9.13 -8.11 11.41
CA ASP A 65 -10.22 -8.50 10.51
C ASP A 65 -9.80 -8.43 9.03
N THR A 66 -8.73 -7.69 8.73
CA THR A 66 -8.25 -7.52 7.36
C THR A 66 -7.49 -8.74 6.84
N LYS A 67 -7.97 -9.34 5.75
CA LYS A 67 -7.27 -10.46 5.07
C LYS A 67 -6.42 -10.02 3.88
N LYS A 68 -6.76 -8.90 3.24
CA LYS A 68 -6.09 -8.42 2.02
C LYS A 68 -5.81 -6.92 2.07
N LEU A 69 -4.56 -6.57 1.79
CA LEU A 69 -4.07 -5.21 1.65
C LEU A 69 -3.54 -4.97 0.24
N ARG A 70 -3.79 -3.79 -0.30
CA ARG A 70 -3.10 -3.23 -1.46
C ARG A 70 -2.40 -1.95 -1.05
N ILE A 71 -1.13 -1.84 -1.40
CA ILE A 71 -0.26 -0.72 -1.06
C ILE A 71 0.24 -0.13 -2.37
N CYS A 72 -0.28 1.04 -2.74
CA CYS A 72 0.12 1.80 -3.92
C CYS A 72 1.43 2.54 -3.63
N ILE A 73 2.52 1.79 -3.59
CA ILE A 73 3.78 2.20 -2.96
C ILE A 73 4.45 3.38 -3.67
N ILE A 74 4.20 3.58 -4.97
CA ILE A 74 4.75 4.72 -5.72
C ILE A 74 3.72 5.78 -6.09
N TYR A 75 2.45 5.60 -5.68
CA TYR A 75 1.41 6.59 -5.94
C TYR A 75 1.75 8.00 -5.42
N PRO A 76 2.41 8.17 -4.25
CA PRO A 76 2.85 9.50 -3.78
C PRO A 76 3.75 10.26 -4.76
N LEU A 77 4.43 9.55 -5.68
CA LEU A 77 5.27 10.18 -6.69
C LEU A 77 4.48 10.70 -7.89
N SER A 78 3.17 10.46 -7.97
CA SER A 78 2.35 10.78 -9.15
C SER A 78 2.35 12.27 -9.49
N ASP A 79 2.47 13.14 -8.48
CA ASP A 79 2.47 14.61 -8.65
C ASP A 79 3.83 15.25 -8.27
N VAL A 80 4.86 14.45 -7.99
CA VAL A 80 6.18 14.93 -7.57
C VAL A 80 7.07 15.20 -8.78
N ASN A 81 7.85 16.29 -8.76
CA ASN A 81 8.83 16.59 -9.81
C ASN A 81 10.10 15.74 -9.64
N LEU A 82 10.09 14.53 -10.19
CA LEU A 82 11.25 13.63 -10.16
C LEU A 82 12.41 14.14 -11.01
N THR A 83 13.62 14.00 -10.47
CA THR A 83 14.87 14.24 -11.18
C THR A 83 15.06 13.24 -12.33
N PRO A 84 15.89 13.56 -13.34
CA PRO A 84 16.21 12.62 -14.41
C PRO A 84 16.79 11.30 -13.90
N GLY A 85 17.59 11.32 -12.82
CA GLY A 85 18.13 10.10 -12.20
C GLY A 85 17.02 9.23 -11.62
N GLU A 86 16.08 9.82 -10.86
CA GLU A 86 14.96 9.10 -10.25
C GLU A 86 14.05 8.44 -11.29
N LYS A 87 13.78 9.13 -12.41
CA LYS A 87 13.02 8.54 -13.51
C LYS A 87 13.71 7.34 -14.14
N ASN A 88 15.04 7.30 -14.09
CA ASN A 88 15.88 6.22 -14.61
C ASN A 88 16.25 5.17 -13.54
N GLY A 89 15.69 5.26 -12.33
CA GLY A 89 15.80 4.25 -11.29
C GLY A 89 16.80 4.54 -10.18
N ASP A 90 17.39 5.74 -10.16
CA ASP A 90 18.21 6.17 -9.01
C ASP A 90 17.32 6.45 -7.79
N SER A 91 17.84 6.19 -6.59
CA SER A 91 17.08 6.43 -5.37
C SER A 91 16.80 7.92 -5.09
N GLY A 92 17.58 8.84 -5.65
CA GLY A 92 17.38 10.30 -5.52
C GLY A 92 17.02 10.80 -4.11
N PRO A 93 16.53 12.05 -3.98
CA PRO A 93 15.94 12.54 -2.73
C PRO A 93 14.48 12.07 -2.53
N ASN A 94 13.63 12.14 -3.55
CA ASN A 94 12.19 11.86 -3.43
C ASN A 94 11.92 10.37 -3.26
N ILE A 95 12.59 9.53 -4.06
CA ILE A 95 12.42 8.07 -3.94
C ILE A 95 12.98 7.57 -2.60
N ALA A 96 14.15 8.06 -2.17
CA ALA A 96 14.77 7.64 -0.91
C ALA A 96 13.92 8.03 0.30
N GLU A 97 13.36 9.24 0.31
CA GLU A 97 12.45 9.72 1.33
C GLU A 97 11.18 8.86 1.38
N LEU A 98 10.51 8.66 0.25
CA LEU A 98 9.31 7.83 0.18
C LEU A 98 9.56 6.39 0.67
N MET A 99 10.70 5.79 0.30
CA MET A 99 11.03 4.44 0.78
C MET A 99 11.36 4.40 2.27
N ALA A 100 11.87 5.49 2.85
CA ALA A 100 12.06 5.59 4.29
C ALA A 100 10.71 5.66 5.02
N GLU A 101 9.76 6.45 4.51
CA GLU A 101 8.41 6.55 5.08
C GLU A 101 7.67 5.20 5.03
N TRP A 102 7.73 4.49 3.90
CA TRP A 102 7.12 3.16 3.80
C TRP A 102 7.76 2.14 4.75
N ARG A 103 9.09 2.19 4.92
CA ARG A 103 9.78 1.34 5.91
C ARG A 103 9.27 1.59 7.32
N ASP A 104 9.09 2.84 7.68
CA ASP A 104 8.60 3.20 9.01
C ASP A 104 7.12 2.81 9.20
N ALA A 105 6.31 2.85 8.15
CA ALA A 105 4.98 2.26 8.14
C ALA A 105 5.03 0.73 8.33
N PHE A 106 5.85 0.00 7.57
CA PHE A 106 5.96 -1.46 7.69
C PHE A 106 6.52 -1.92 9.05
N LYS A 107 7.43 -1.13 9.65
CA LYS A 107 7.90 -1.36 11.01
C LYS A 107 6.79 -1.22 12.05
N ALA A 108 5.80 -0.37 11.81
CA ALA A 108 4.65 -0.21 12.70
C ALA A 108 3.64 -1.38 12.62
N MET A 109 3.71 -2.22 11.59
CA MET A 109 2.81 -3.38 11.47
C MET A 109 2.86 -4.26 12.73
N PRO A 110 1.70 -4.60 13.32
CA PRO A 110 1.65 -5.44 14.51
C PRO A 110 2.17 -6.84 14.23
N THR A 111 2.77 -7.47 15.24
CA THR A 111 3.19 -8.88 15.17
C THR A 111 1.99 -9.80 15.31
N ASN A 112 2.11 -11.02 14.79
CA ASN A 112 1.07 -12.05 14.80
C ASN A 112 -0.26 -11.61 14.13
N HIS A 113 -0.19 -10.75 13.11
CA HIS A 113 -1.37 -10.30 12.38
C HIS A 113 -1.96 -11.42 11.49
N TRP A 114 -3.24 -11.31 11.12
CA TRP A 114 -3.95 -12.29 10.29
C TRP A 114 -4.13 -11.90 8.82
N ILE A 115 -3.46 -10.83 8.36
CA ILE A 115 -3.37 -10.48 6.95
C ILE A 115 -2.79 -11.66 6.17
N LYS A 116 -3.49 -12.08 5.11
CA LYS A 116 -3.12 -13.23 4.26
C LYS A 116 -2.49 -12.81 2.94
N HIS A 117 -2.81 -11.62 2.44
CA HIS A 117 -2.31 -11.15 1.16
C HIS A 117 -1.99 -9.65 1.20
N ILE A 118 -0.76 -9.30 0.85
CA ILE A 118 -0.34 -7.92 0.57
C ILE A 118 0.02 -7.81 -0.92
N VAL A 119 -0.60 -6.85 -1.61
CA VAL A 119 -0.32 -6.49 -3.00
C VAL A 119 0.44 -5.17 -3.00
N PHE A 120 1.69 -5.18 -3.46
CA PHE A 120 2.42 -3.94 -3.75
C PHE A 120 2.10 -3.49 -5.16
N ASP A 121 1.40 -2.37 -5.27
CA ASP A 121 0.98 -1.78 -6.53
C ASP A 121 1.98 -0.70 -6.97
N MET A 122 2.63 -0.98 -8.10
CA MET A 122 3.64 -0.13 -8.72
C MET A 122 3.05 0.72 -9.86
N ILE A 123 1.74 0.89 -9.96
CA ILE A 123 1.15 1.83 -10.91
C ILE A 123 1.41 3.26 -10.42
N CYS A 124 1.92 4.13 -11.31
CA CYS A 124 2.16 5.55 -11.04
C CYS A 124 1.58 6.39 -12.17
N GLY A 125 1.14 7.61 -11.86
CA GLY A 125 0.79 8.61 -12.88
C GLY A 125 1.98 9.06 -13.74
N GLN A 126 3.21 8.68 -13.35
CA GLN A 126 4.44 9.04 -14.03
C GLN A 126 5.26 7.81 -14.44
N LYS A 127 6.02 8.01 -15.52
CA LYS A 127 7.01 7.05 -16.00
C LYS A 127 8.25 7.04 -15.10
N ILE A 128 8.41 5.98 -14.30
CA ILE A 128 9.57 5.71 -13.44
C ILE A 128 10.14 4.30 -13.74
N VAL A 129 11.47 4.15 -13.81
CA VAL A 129 12.12 2.84 -13.85
C VAL A 129 12.13 2.22 -12.43
N ILE A 130 11.35 1.16 -12.25
CA ILE A 130 11.03 0.62 -10.91
C ILE A 130 11.90 -0.56 -10.45
N LYS A 131 12.92 -0.96 -11.22
CA LYS A 131 13.75 -2.15 -10.93
C LYS A 131 14.43 -2.09 -9.55
N HIS A 132 14.95 -0.93 -9.17
CA HIS A 132 15.61 -0.75 -7.87
C HIS A 132 14.61 -0.80 -6.70
N LEU A 133 13.38 -0.28 -6.92
CA LEU A 133 12.29 -0.34 -5.93
C LEU A 133 11.85 -1.77 -5.67
N VAL A 134 11.81 -2.63 -6.70
CA VAL A 134 11.52 -4.06 -6.55
C VAL A 134 12.54 -4.75 -5.64
N GLY A 135 13.81 -4.37 -5.73
CA GLY A 135 14.86 -4.87 -4.84
C GLY A 135 14.60 -4.54 -3.37
N VAL A 136 14.23 -3.29 -3.09
CA VAL A 136 13.88 -2.85 -1.73
C VAL A 136 12.61 -3.56 -1.23
N LEU A 137 11.58 -3.63 -2.07
CA LEU A 137 10.34 -4.33 -1.75
C LEU A 137 10.55 -5.79 -1.37
N ARG A 138 11.49 -6.49 -2.00
CA ARG A 138 11.82 -7.88 -1.64
C ARG A 138 12.34 -7.98 -0.21
N GLN A 139 13.10 -7.00 0.27
CA GLN A 139 13.59 -6.96 1.65
C GLN A 139 12.42 -6.71 2.62
N GLU A 140 11.59 -5.71 2.33
CA GLU A 140 10.43 -5.39 3.18
C GLU A 140 9.43 -6.55 3.25
N LYS A 141 9.24 -7.29 2.15
CA LYS A 141 8.42 -8.52 2.15
C LYS A 141 8.87 -9.55 3.16
N SER A 142 10.17 -9.69 3.42
CA SER A 142 10.67 -10.64 4.43
C SER A 142 10.22 -10.20 5.83
N VAL A 143 10.43 -8.92 6.14
CA VAL A 143 10.05 -8.33 7.43
C VAL A 143 8.55 -8.48 7.69
N LEU A 144 7.71 -8.22 6.68
CA LEU A 144 6.25 -8.36 6.81
C LEU A 144 5.83 -9.82 7.04
N LYS A 145 6.50 -10.78 6.37
CA LYS A 145 6.23 -12.21 6.56
C LYS A 145 6.64 -12.71 7.93
N GLU A 146 7.74 -12.20 8.49
CA GLU A 146 8.20 -12.54 9.84
C GLU A 146 7.22 -12.08 10.93
N LYS A 147 6.45 -11.03 10.65
CA LYS A 147 5.41 -10.51 11.55
C LYS A 147 4.06 -11.21 11.42
N ALA A 148 3.84 -12.01 10.38
CA ALA A 148 2.56 -12.66 10.16
C ALA A 148 2.32 -13.81 11.15
N GLY A 149 1.10 -13.93 11.67
CA GLY A 149 0.67 -15.07 12.48
C GLY A 149 0.42 -16.36 11.68
N GLY A 150 0.59 -16.31 10.37
CA GLY A 150 0.34 -17.42 9.45
C GLY A 150 0.95 -17.19 8.07
N SER A 151 0.47 -17.92 7.06
CA SER A 151 0.96 -17.76 5.70
C SER A 151 0.56 -16.40 5.12
N LEU A 152 1.57 -15.60 4.78
CA LEU A 152 1.40 -14.31 4.11
C LEU A 152 1.93 -14.38 2.67
N LEU A 153 1.03 -14.15 1.71
CA LEU A 153 1.36 -13.94 0.31
C LEU A 153 1.69 -12.47 0.07
N CYS A 154 2.83 -12.18 -0.57
CA CYS A 154 3.20 -10.83 -0.97
C CYS A 154 3.47 -10.76 -2.48
N THR A 155 2.56 -10.15 -3.24
CA THR A 155 2.69 -9.99 -4.70
C THR A 155 3.09 -8.56 -5.06
N ILE A 156 3.69 -8.38 -6.22
CA ILE A 156 3.89 -7.05 -6.83
C ILE A 156 3.03 -7.02 -8.10
N GLN A 157 2.31 -5.93 -8.32
CA GLN A 157 1.57 -5.66 -9.56
C GLN A 157 2.02 -4.33 -10.18
N GLY A 158 1.71 -4.10 -11.44
CA GLY A 158 2.20 -2.92 -12.17
C GLY A 158 3.71 -3.00 -12.48
N TYR A 159 4.27 -4.21 -12.47
CA TYR A 159 5.66 -4.49 -12.80
C TYR A 159 5.72 -5.73 -13.70
N ASN A 160 6.41 -5.63 -14.83
CA ASN A 160 6.68 -6.75 -15.72
C ASN A 160 8.19 -7.05 -15.68
N ASP A 161 8.60 -8.27 -15.35
CA ASP A 161 10.03 -8.64 -15.25
C ASP A 161 10.72 -8.62 -16.65
N ASP A 162 9.94 -8.85 -17.72
CA ASP A 162 10.42 -8.89 -19.10
C ASP A 162 10.54 -7.49 -19.74
N ASP A 163 9.80 -6.51 -19.22
CA ASP A 163 9.90 -5.12 -19.62
C ASP A 163 10.46 -4.31 -18.46
N ALA A 164 11.75 -3.98 -18.53
CA ALA A 164 12.31 -2.84 -17.80
C ALA A 164 11.70 -1.48 -18.28
N MET A 165 10.45 -1.48 -18.73
CA MET A 165 9.76 -0.40 -19.40
C MET A 165 8.24 -0.50 -19.17
N TRP A 166 7.79 0.34 -18.23
CA TRP A 166 6.46 0.98 -18.16
C TRP A 166 5.23 0.08 -18.01
N VAL A 167 4.48 0.30 -16.92
CA VAL A 167 3.02 0.17 -16.89
C VAL A 167 2.46 1.55 -16.60
#